data_AF-A0A4S8KXR4-F1
#
_entry.id   AF-A0A4S8KXR4-F1
#
_cell.length_a   1.000
_cell.length_b   1.000
_cell.length_c   1.000
_cell.angle_alpha   90.00
_cell.angle_beta   90.00
_cell.angle_gamma   90.00
#
_symmetry.space_group_name_H-M   'P 1'
#
loop_
_entity.id
_entity.type
_entity.pdbx_description
1 polymer ?
#
loop_
_entity_poly.entity_id
_entity_poly.type
_entity_poly.pdbx_seq_one_letter_code
_entity_poly.pdbx_strand_id
1 'polypeptide(L)'
;MAFKQTPHLIASRLEGYCISGVEGITRNYVQETIQMKKNLVQLIQDKLNAAAGKTKVPRMYYKNFDQHIMAKYGIKIVNWPLEKFRCPSKIPTRVEVQLLMSAWESGTTYFHKMTSAEWKDWGEKRFEEALKGAEGIQTTEPGSEGQESATTPQCEKDPTLMPSPRASNNPLTVPEVHNQAPTVPPAQTAIVPIDTGAIPPPAQQPPVQQAPPAPNKRGRKRKALADTNQAFVNSTAVTGTNGKIAMQTTKRRKRWDSGLSKEEAQRVRNERKENKQTAARG
;
A
#
# COMPACT_ATOMS: atom_id res chain seq x y z
N MET A 1 -15.02 -30.91 12.39
CA MET A 1 -14.89 -30.31 11.04
C MET A 1 -13.94 -31.18 10.22
N ALA A 2 -14.41 -31.88 9.18
CA ALA A 2 -13.58 -32.73 8.34
C ALA A 2 -12.84 -31.91 7.28
N PHE A 3 -11.52 -32.07 7.18
CA PHE A 3 -10.68 -31.43 6.16
C PHE A 3 -11.09 -31.93 4.77
N LYS A 4 -11.87 -31.14 4.03
CA LYS A 4 -12.19 -31.39 2.61
C LYS A 4 -11.03 -31.01 1.68
N GLN A 5 -9.79 -31.39 2.01
CA GLN A 5 -8.68 -31.23 1.09
C GLN A 5 -8.48 -32.54 0.36
N THR A 6 -8.66 -32.51 -0.96
CA THR A 6 -8.35 -33.67 -1.80
C THR A 6 -6.86 -33.98 -1.70
N PRO A 7 -6.45 -35.27 -1.65
CA PRO A 7 -5.03 -35.64 -1.60
C PRO A 7 -4.20 -34.98 -2.72
N HIS A 8 -4.81 -34.80 -3.89
CA HIS A 8 -4.22 -34.08 -5.02
C HIS A 8 -3.85 -32.64 -4.68
N LEU A 9 -4.70 -31.89 -3.97
CA LEU A 9 -4.40 -30.50 -3.60
C LEU A 9 -3.18 -30.42 -2.66
N ILE A 10 -3.05 -31.40 -1.77
CA ILE A 10 -1.92 -31.50 -0.85
C ILE A 10 -0.65 -31.84 -1.63
N ALA A 11 -0.70 -32.83 -2.53
CA ALA A 11 0.42 -33.22 -3.38
C ALA A 11 0.91 -32.04 -4.25
N SER A 12 0.00 -31.29 -4.90
CA SER A 12 0.37 -30.12 -5.70
C SER A 12 0.97 -28.98 -4.87
N ARG A 13 0.51 -28.76 -3.63
CA ARG A 13 1.12 -27.76 -2.73
C ARG A 13 2.52 -28.17 -2.30
N LEU A 14 2.72 -29.46 -2.01
CA LEU A 14 4.03 -30.00 -1.65
C LEU A 14 5.00 -29.92 -2.84
N GLU A 15 4.56 -30.31 -4.03
CA GLU A 15 5.34 -30.16 -5.26
C GLU A 15 5.73 -28.70 -5.51
N GLY A 16 4.77 -27.78 -5.42
CA GLY A 16 5.02 -26.35 -5.56
C GLY A 16 6.02 -25.81 -4.53
N TYR A 17 5.98 -26.31 -3.29
CA TYR A 17 6.97 -26.02 -2.26
C TYR A 17 8.35 -26.57 -2.60
N CYS A 18 8.45 -27.80 -3.09
CA CYS A 18 9.71 -28.41 -3.50
C CYS A 18 10.36 -27.67 -4.68
N ILE A 19 9.55 -27.16 -5.62
CA ILE A 19 10.03 -26.40 -6.79
C ILE A 19 10.43 -24.97 -6.40
N SER A 20 9.59 -24.28 -5.62
CA SER A 20 9.70 -22.83 -5.39
C SER A 20 10.38 -22.46 -4.07
N GLY A 21 10.51 -23.42 -3.17
CA GLY A 21 10.93 -23.21 -1.79
C GLY A 21 9.96 -22.34 -0.97
N VAL A 22 10.36 -22.06 0.28
CA VAL A 22 9.70 -21.09 1.18
C VAL A 22 9.59 -19.68 0.57
N GLU A 23 10.49 -19.33 -0.35
CA GLU A 23 10.52 -18.03 -1.00
C GLU A 23 9.34 -17.85 -1.97
N GLY A 24 8.95 -18.91 -2.69
CA GLY A 24 7.78 -18.88 -3.58
C GLY A 24 6.48 -18.58 -2.85
N ILE A 25 6.28 -19.18 -1.67
CA ILE A 25 5.11 -18.94 -0.82
C ILE A 25 5.09 -17.48 -0.35
N THR A 26 6.24 -16.98 0.14
CA THR A 26 6.35 -15.60 0.64
C THR A 26 6.10 -14.58 -0.46
N ARG A 27 6.65 -14.78 -1.65
CA ARG A 27 6.42 -13.93 -2.82
C ARG A 27 4.95 -13.92 -3.23
N ASN A 28 4.29 -15.08 -3.25
CA ASN A 28 2.85 -15.15 -3.56
C ASN A 28 2.03 -14.36 -2.53
N TYR A 29 2.30 -14.53 -1.23
CA TYR A 29 1.60 -13.81 -0.17
C TYR A 29 1.73 -12.27 -0.29
N VAL A 30 2.94 -11.79 -0.61
CA VAL A 30 3.18 -10.35 -0.83
C VAL A 30 2.44 -9.87 -2.08
N GLN A 31 2.45 -10.63 -3.17
CA GLN A 31 1.74 -10.30 -4.39
C GLN A 31 0.22 -10.25 -4.19
N GLU A 32 -0.35 -11.24 -3.49
CA GLU A 32 -1.76 -11.25 -3.09
C GLU A 32 -2.09 -9.99 -2.30
N THR A 33 -1.27 -9.64 -1.30
CA THR A 33 -1.49 -8.45 -0.46
C THR A 33 -1.43 -7.16 -1.27
N ILE A 34 -0.51 -7.05 -2.22
CA ILE A 34 -0.44 -5.92 -3.15
C ILE A 34 -1.70 -5.85 -4.02
N GLN A 35 -2.20 -7.00 -4.50
CA GLN A 35 -3.40 -7.06 -5.32
C GLN A 35 -4.64 -6.66 -4.51
N MET A 36 -4.80 -7.15 -3.28
CA MET A 36 -5.87 -6.75 -2.36
C MET A 36 -5.86 -5.24 -2.12
N LYS A 37 -4.68 -4.65 -1.87
CA LYS A 37 -4.55 -3.19 -1.70
C LYS A 37 -4.99 -2.42 -2.94
N LYS A 38 -4.67 -2.90 -4.14
CA LYS A 38 -5.10 -2.26 -5.40
C LYS A 38 -6.61 -2.32 -5.58
N ASN A 39 -7.20 -3.50 -5.37
CA ASN A 39 -8.65 -3.69 -5.45
C ASN A 39 -9.37 -2.77 -4.45
N LEU A 40 -8.86 -2.67 -3.23
CA LEU A 40 -9.40 -1.78 -2.21
C LEU A 40 -9.32 -0.29 -2.61
N VAL A 41 -8.20 0.16 -3.19
CA VAL A 41 -8.09 1.55 -3.68
C VAL A 41 -9.11 1.83 -4.77
N GLN A 42 -9.32 0.89 -5.70
CA GLN A 42 -10.34 1.01 -6.75
C GLN A 42 -11.74 1.09 -6.14
N LEU A 43 -12.07 0.16 -5.23
CA LEU A 43 -13.37 0.13 -4.56
C LEU A 43 -13.68 1.44 -3.83
N ILE A 44 -12.73 1.99 -3.07
CA ILE A 44 -12.88 3.27 -2.37
C ILE A 44 -13.10 4.40 -3.38
N GLN A 45 -12.34 4.42 -4.47
CA GLN A 45 -12.46 5.45 -5.50
C GLN A 45 -13.81 5.39 -6.21
N ASP A 46 -14.34 4.20 -6.46
CA ASP A 46 -15.64 3.98 -7.09
C ASP A 46 -16.77 4.43 -6.15
N LYS A 47 -16.71 4.04 -4.87
CA LYS A 47 -17.67 4.48 -3.84
C LYS A 47 -17.65 6.00 -3.63
N LEU A 48 -16.47 6.62 -3.70
CA LEU A 48 -16.32 8.07 -3.60
C LEU A 48 -16.98 8.78 -4.79
N ASN A 49 -16.73 8.29 -6.01
CA ASN A 49 -17.34 8.85 -7.22
C ASN A 49 -18.86 8.66 -7.20
N ALA A 50 -19.35 7.51 -6.70
CA ALA A 50 -20.77 7.27 -6.52
C ALA A 50 -21.41 8.29 -5.56
N ALA A 51 -20.76 8.60 -4.44
CA ALA A 51 -21.27 9.59 -3.47
C ALA A 51 -21.18 11.03 -3.99
N ALA A 52 -20.16 11.37 -4.79
CA ALA A 52 -20.02 12.68 -5.41
C ALA A 52 -21.05 12.93 -6.53
N GLY A 53 -21.57 11.87 -7.15
CA GLY A 53 -22.60 11.93 -8.18
C GLY A 53 -22.09 12.54 -9.48
N LYS A 54 -22.39 13.82 -9.72
CA LYS A 54 -22.04 14.53 -10.97
C LYS A 54 -20.56 14.87 -11.08
N THR A 55 -19.90 15.09 -9.94
CA THR A 55 -18.52 15.54 -9.92
C THR A 55 -17.57 14.35 -9.75
N LYS A 56 -16.80 14.03 -10.78
CA LYS A 56 -15.79 12.97 -10.70
C LYS A 56 -14.59 13.45 -9.89
N VAL A 57 -14.28 12.75 -8.80
CA VAL A 57 -13.09 13.03 -8.00
C VAL A 57 -11.91 12.25 -8.59
N PRO A 58 -10.87 12.92 -9.12
CA PRO A 58 -9.79 12.21 -9.82
C PRO A 58 -8.99 11.26 -8.93
N ARG A 59 -8.88 11.61 -7.63
CA ARG A 59 -8.08 10.87 -6.66
C ARG A 59 -8.58 11.10 -5.24
N MET A 60 -8.59 10.04 -4.45
CA MET A 60 -8.81 10.11 -3.01
C MET A 60 -7.62 10.74 -2.26
N TYR A 61 -7.85 11.81 -1.51
CA TYR A 61 -6.86 12.47 -0.65
C TYR A 61 -6.99 11.98 0.79
N TYR A 62 -5.96 11.32 1.32
CA TYR A 62 -5.96 10.85 2.71
C TYR A 62 -5.32 11.85 3.68
N LYS A 63 -4.39 12.69 3.17
CA LYS A 63 -3.83 13.81 3.91
C LYS A 63 -4.68 15.04 3.61
N ASN A 64 -5.02 15.81 4.63
CA ASN A 64 -5.89 16.98 4.52
C ASN A 64 -7.19 16.64 3.78
N PHE A 65 -7.78 15.47 4.09
CA PHE A 65 -9.04 15.02 3.51
C PHE A 65 -10.11 16.10 3.64
N ASP A 66 -10.12 16.77 4.79
CA ASP A 66 -11.05 17.83 5.13
C ASP A 66 -10.98 19.00 4.13
N GLN A 67 -9.78 19.38 3.71
CA GLN A 67 -9.55 20.50 2.79
C GLN A 67 -9.79 20.12 1.33
N HIS A 68 -9.36 18.92 0.93
CA HIS A 68 -9.43 18.52 -0.47
C HIS A 68 -10.75 17.87 -0.86
N ILE A 69 -11.41 17.20 0.09
CA ILE A 69 -12.64 16.44 -0.15
C ILE A 69 -13.84 17.08 0.57
N MET A 70 -13.83 17.25 1.89
CA MET A 70 -14.99 17.85 2.58
C MET A 70 -15.25 19.28 2.12
N ALA A 71 -14.23 20.13 2.06
CA ALA A 71 -14.41 21.53 1.67
C ALA A 71 -14.84 21.70 0.20
N LYS A 72 -14.51 20.76 -0.69
CA LYS A 72 -14.84 20.89 -2.13
C LYS A 72 -16.12 20.19 -2.54
N TYR A 73 -16.37 19.03 -1.94
CA TYR A 73 -17.46 18.14 -2.37
C TYR A 73 -18.51 17.93 -1.27
N GLY A 74 -18.24 18.35 -0.03
CA GLY A 74 -19.13 18.11 1.11
C GLY A 74 -19.28 16.63 1.42
N ILE A 75 -18.23 15.82 1.26
CA ILE A 75 -18.31 14.37 1.47
C ILE A 75 -17.54 14.00 2.75
N LYS A 76 -18.24 13.38 3.71
CA LYS A 76 -17.66 12.83 4.94
C LYS A 76 -17.62 11.31 4.89
N ILE A 77 -16.65 10.71 5.58
CA ILE A 77 -16.58 9.26 5.77
C ILE A 77 -17.23 8.93 7.10
N VAL A 78 -18.14 7.96 7.10
CA VAL A 78 -18.82 7.50 8.30
C VAL A 78 -18.34 6.09 8.64
N ASN A 79 -18.13 5.82 9.94
CA ASN A 79 -17.75 4.51 10.49
C ASN A 79 -16.49 3.91 9.86
N TRP A 80 -15.38 4.67 9.85
CA TRP A 80 -14.11 4.12 9.41
C TRP A 80 -13.62 3.05 10.39
N PRO A 81 -13.27 1.82 9.94
CA PRO A 81 -13.09 0.67 10.83
C PRO A 81 -11.71 0.62 11.48
N LEU A 82 -10.76 1.45 11.05
CA LEU A 82 -9.42 1.52 11.62
C LEU A 82 -9.31 2.73 12.55
N GLU A 83 -8.47 2.64 13.57
CA GLU A 83 -8.23 3.75 14.50
C GLU A 83 -7.71 5.01 13.79
N LYS A 84 -6.87 4.84 12.76
CA LYS A 84 -6.23 5.93 12.02
C LYS A 84 -6.70 5.94 10.57
N PHE A 85 -7.12 7.11 10.11
CA PHE A 85 -7.45 7.34 8.71
C PHE A 85 -6.17 7.43 7.86
N ARG A 86 -5.96 6.46 6.97
CA ARG A 86 -4.73 6.35 6.18
C ARG A 86 -4.95 5.73 4.80
N CYS A 87 -4.00 5.99 3.91
CA CYS A 87 -3.98 5.43 2.56
C CYS A 87 -3.84 3.89 2.59
N PRO A 88 -4.64 3.12 1.82
CA PRO A 88 -4.58 1.66 1.75
C PRO A 88 -3.19 1.09 1.46
N SER A 89 -2.40 1.77 0.63
CA SER A 89 -1.03 1.35 0.31
C SER A 89 -0.10 1.36 1.53
N LYS A 90 -0.37 2.24 2.50
CA LYS A 90 0.41 2.43 3.73
C LYS A 90 -0.09 1.60 4.91
N ILE A 91 -1.15 0.81 4.72
CA ILE A 91 -1.61 -0.14 5.74
C ILE A 91 -0.59 -1.28 5.85
N PRO A 92 -0.01 -1.57 7.03
CA PRO A 92 1.03 -2.58 7.19
C PRO A 92 0.46 -4.00 7.12
N THR A 93 -0.71 -4.24 7.71
CA THR A 93 -1.20 -5.61 7.97
C THR A 93 -2.27 -6.03 6.95
N ARG A 94 -2.16 -7.26 6.42
CA ARG A 94 -3.16 -7.84 5.50
C ARG A 94 -4.56 -7.90 6.13
N VAL A 95 -4.64 -8.23 7.41
CA VAL A 95 -5.90 -8.31 8.17
C VAL A 95 -6.63 -6.97 8.17
N GLU A 96 -5.90 -5.86 8.36
CA GLU A 96 -6.49 -4.51 8.33
C GLU A 96 -7.01 -4.14 6.94
N VAL A 97 -6.32 -4.58 5.87
CA VAL A 97 -6.78 -4.39 4.48
C VAL A 97 -8.07 -5.17 4.23
N GLN A 98 -8.14 -6.42 4.69
CA GLN A 98 -9.32 -7.27 4.54
C GLN A 98 -10.50 -6.74 5.35
N LEU A 99 -10.26 -6.31 6.60
CA LEU A 99 -11.28 -5.67 7.43
C LEU A 99 -11.86 -4.44 6.73
N LEU A 100 -10.98 -3.56 6.23
CA LEU A 100 -11.41 -2.37 5.53
C LEU A 100 -12.21 -2.71 4.26
N MET A 101 -11.78 -3.70 3.48
CA MET A 101 -12.51 -4.17 2.30
C MET A 101 -13.91 -4.68 2.66
N SER A 102 -14.01 -5.53 3.69
CA SER A 102 -15.30 -6.05 4.17
C SER A 102 -16.22 -4.95 4.71
N ALA A 103 -15.66 -3.90 5.34
CA ALA A 103 -16.43 -2.77 5.85
C ALA A 103 -17.03 -1.92 4.71
N TRP A 104 -16.32 -1.78 3.59
CA TRP A 104 -16.82 -1.11 2.39
C TRP A 104 -17.85 -1.94 1.61
N GLU A 105 -17.68 -3.27 1.58
CA GLU A 105 -18.60 -4.19 0.91
C GLU A 105 -19.90 -4.35 1.70
N SER A 106 -19.81 -4.51 3.03
CA SER A 106 -20.97 -4.56 3.92
C SER A 106 -21.74 -3.24 4.02
N GLY A 107 -21.13 -2.13 3.59
CA GLY A 107 -21.70 -0.79 3.74
C GLY A 107 -21.63 -0.25 5.16
N THR A 108 -20.92 -0.92 6.08
CA THR A 108 -20.65 -0.40 7.43
C THR A 108 -19.94 0.94 7.32
N THR A 109 -18.92 1.01 6.45
CA THR A 109 -18.20 2.24 6.10
C THR A 109 -18.72 2.75 4.76
N TYR A 110 -19.13 4.02 4.73
CA TYR A 110 -19.63 4.63 3.51
C TYR A 110 -19.28 6.12 3.44
N PHE A 111 -19.33 6.64 2.22
CA PHE A 111 -19.25 8.06 1.95
C PHE A 111 -20.63 8.68 2.10
N HIS A 112 -20.76 9.62 3.03
CA HIS A 112 -21.96 10.40 3.23
C HIS A 112 -21.77 11.78 2.63
N LYS A 113 -22.66 12.15 1.72
CA LYS A 113 -22.73 13.51 1.18
C LYS A 113 -23.49 14.40 2.17
N MET A 114 -22.79 15.35 2.75
CA MET A 114 -23.34 16.35 3.65
C MET A 114 -24.41 17.18 2.94
N THR A 115 -25.44 17.52 3.69
CA THR A 115 -26.43 18.52 3.30
C THR A 115 -25.81 19.92 3.37
N SER A 116 -26.45 20.91 2.71
CA SER A 116 -25.96 22.29 2.71
C SER A 116 -25.91 22.92 4.11
N ALA A 117 -26.78 22.48 5.03
CA ALA A 117 -26.76 22.92 6.43
C ALA A 117 -25.52 22.36 7.15
N GLU A 118 -25.33 21.03 7.12
CA GLU A 118 -24.16 20.40 7.74
C GLU A 118 -22.83 20.94 7.20
N TRP A 119 -22.77 21.26 5.91
CA TRP A 119 -21.56 21.79 5.29
C TRP A 119 -21.25 23.22 5.76
N LYS A 120 -22.28 24.06 5.99
CA LYS A 120 -22.10 25.40 6.58
C LYS A 120 -21.64 25.30 8.03
N ASP A 121 -22.28 24.45 8.84
CA ASP A 121 -21.92 24.25 10.24
C ASP A 121 -20.49 23.73 10.39
N TRP A 122 -20.07 22.85 9.48
CA TRP A 122 -18.69 22.38 9.42
C TRP A 122 -17.71 23.50 9.05
N GLY A 123 -18.08 24.36 8.10
CA GLY A 123 -17.28 25.52 7.70
C GLY A 123 -17.09 26.54 8.83
N GLU A 124 -18.17 26.84 9.57
CA GLU A 124 -18.15 27.76 10.71
C GLU A 124 -17.24 27.25 11.82
N LYS A 125 -17.40 25.99 12.23
CA LYS A 125 -16.53 25.37 13.25
C LYS A 125 -15.05 25.45 12.87
N ARG A 126 -14.73 25.22 11.60
CA ARG A 126 -13.36 25.27 11.11
C ARG A 126 -12.81 26.71 11.13
N PHE A 127 -13.67 27.70 10.87
CA PHE A 127 -13.30 29.11 10.95
C PHE A 127 -13.08 29.54 12.41
N GLU A 128 -13.98 29.17 13.33
CA GLU A 128 -13.82 29.40 14.77
C GLU A 128 -12.52 28.78 15.33
N GLU A 129 -12.21 27.55 14.95
CA GLU A 129 -10.95 26.89 15.32
C GLU A 129 -9.72 27.64 14.80
N ALA A 130 -9.80 28.20 13.59
CA ALA A 130 -8.72 29.00 13.03
C ALA A 130 -8.54 30.33 13.76
N LEU A 131 -9.64 30.98 14.18
CA LEU A 131 -9.62 32.21 14.97
C LEU A 131 -8.99 31.97 16.35
N LYS A 132 -9.44 30.91 17.05
CA LYS A 132 -8.90 30.52 18.35
C LYS A 132 -7.43 30.09 18.29
N GLY A 133 -6.99 29.51 17.18
CA GLY A 133 -5.59 29.18 16.94
C GLY A 133 -4.70 30.40 16.69
N ALA A 134 -5.25 31.51 16.19
CA ALA A 134 -4.51 32.75 15.94
C ALA A 134 -4.33 33.60 17.22
N GLU A 135 -5.27 33.53 18.16
CA GLU A 135 -5.19 34.25 19.45
C GLU A 135 -4.16 33.67 20.44
N GLY A 136 -3.44 32.60 20.07
CA GLY A 136 -2.33 32.04 20.84
C GLY A 136 -0.96 32.67 20.57
N ILE A 137 -0.86 33.63 19.64
CA ILE A 137 0.35 34.44 19.48
C ILE A 137 0.18 35.65 20.37
N GLN A 138 0.88 35.65 21.51
CA GLN A 138 0.88 36.76 22.44
C GLN A 138 1.18 38.07 21.70
N THR A 139 0.16 38.93 21.72
CA THR A 139 0.26 40.37 21.81
C THR A 139 1.29 40.75 22.89
N THR A 140 2.55 40.93 22.52
CA THR A 140 3.37 41.99 23.11
C THR A 140 2.89 43.31 22.52
N GLU A 141 2.12 44.04 23.31
CA GLU A 141 1.63 45.38 22.99
C GLU A 141 2.77 46.43 22.88
N PRO A 142 2.48 47.58 22.24
CA PRO A 142 3.45 48.41 21.55
C PRO A 142 3.98 49.57 22.42
N GLY A 143 5.30 49.78 22.38
CA GLY A 143 5.94 51.04 22.77
C GLY A 143 6.26 51.84 21.52
N SER A 144 5.43 52.84 21.22
CA SER A 144 5.65 53.82 20.17
C SER A 144 6.60 54.91 20.67
N GLU A 145 7.76 55.07 20.02
CA GLU A 145 8.36 56.37 19.66
C GLU A 145 9.53 56.13 18.69
N GLY A 146 9.52 56.84 17.57
CA GLY A 146 10.25 56.49 16.37
C GLY A 146 11.70 56.98 16.31
N GLN A 147 12.48 56.39 15.40
CA GLN A 147 13.42 57.13 14.56
C GLN A 147 13.92 56.27 13.39
N GLU A 148 14.04 56.93 12.24
CA GLU A 148 14.64 56.46 11.01
C GLU A 148 16.11 56.04 11.20
N SER A 149 16.53 54.92 10.61
CA SER A 149 17.69 54.88 9.71
C SER A 149 18.03 53.45 9.30
N ALA A 150 18.44 53.34 8.04
CA ALA A 150 19.01 52.15 7.42
C ALA A 150 20.21 51.58 8.20
N THR A 151 20.44 50.26 8.11
CA THR A 151 21.73 49.62 7.78
C THR A 151 21.68 48.11 8.05
N THR A 152 21.86 47.33 6.99
CA THR A 152 22.33 45.93 6.99
C THR A 152 23.72 45.85 7.65
N PRO A 153 24.02 44.92 8.58
CA PRO A 153 24.70 43.68 8.15
C PRO A 153 24.46 42.41 9.00
N GLN A 154 24.47 41.28 8.29
CA GLN A 154 25.06 39.96 8.59
C GLN A 154 25.77 39.76 9.96
N CYS A 155 25.53 38.64 10.66
CA CYS A 155 26.54 37.61 11.02
C CYS A 155 25.96 36.50 11.91
N GLU A 156 26.52 35.31 11.73
CA GLU A 156 26.26 34.01 12.32
C GLU A 156 26.48 33.96 13.85
N LYS A 157 25.80 33.01 14.53
CA LYS A 157 26.41 31.98 15.41
C LYS A 157 25.35 31.13 16.14
N ASP A 158 25.29 29.86 15.75
CA ASP A 158 25.05 28.70 16.62
C ASP A 158 26.28 28.57 17.58
N PRO A 159 26.19 28.07 18.84
CA PRO A 159 25.85 26.67 19.13
C PRO A 159 24.99 26.43 20.40
N THR A 160 24.24 25.32 20.37
CA THR A 160 24.09 24.32 21.45
C THR A 160 23.66 24.78 22.85
N LEU A 161 22.53 24.25 23.36
CA LEU A 161 22.47 23.51 24.64
C LEU A 161 21.06 22.93 24.85
N MET A 162 21.00 21.61 25.03
CA MET A 162 19.83 20.88 25.54
C MET A 162 19.50 21.31 26.97
N PRO A 163 18.26 21.07 27.43
CA PRO A 163 18.10 19.97 28.38
C PRO A 163 16.80 19.15 28.19
N SER A 164 16.97 17.83 28.05
CA SER A 164 16.15 16.80 28.71
C SER A 164 16.68 16.66 30.16
N PRO A 165 16.01 16.07 31.19
CA PRO A 165 14.85 15.18 31.17
C PRO A 165 13.82 15.41 32.31
N ARG A 166 12.64 14.77 32.25
CA ARG A 166 12.01 14.21 33.47
C ARG A 166 10.98 13.13 33.14
N ALA A 167 11.35 11.91 33.49
CA ALA A 167 10.43 10.81 33.68
C ALA A 167 9.52 11.13 34.88
N SER A 168 8.21 11.01 34.71
CA SER A 168 7.27 10.93 35.82
C SER A 168 6.65 9.54 35.83
N ASN A 169 7.03 8.80 36.86
CA ASN A 169 6.49 7.51 37.25
C ASN A 169 5.04 7.69 37.73
N ASN A 170 4.09 6.97 37.12
CA ASN A 170 2.80 6.67 37.75
C ASN A 170 2.68 5.14 37.86
N PRO A 171 2.70 4.55 39.07
CA PRO A 171 2.10 3.25 39.33
C PRO A 171 0.61 3.42 39.69
N LEU A 172 -0.10 2.31 39.92
CA LEU A 172 -1.55 2.12 40.20
C LEU A 172 -2.40 1.92 38.93
N THR A 173 -3.27 0.92 38.80
CA THR A 173 -3.76 -0.14 39.70
C THR A 173 -4.39 -1.19 38.79
N VAL A 174 -4.11 -2.47 39.07
CA VAL A 174 -4.84 -3.61 38.51
C VAL A 174 -6.07 -3.85 39.39
N PRO A 175 -7.30 -3.90 38.84
CA PRO A 175 -8.35 -4.69 39.46
C PRO A 175 -8.47 -6.03 38.74
N GLU A 176 -8.08 -7.04 39.49
CA GLU A 176 -8.43 -8.44 39.32
C GLU A 176 -9.96 -8.59 39.39
N VAL A 177 -10.58 -9.08 38.30
CA VAL A 177 -11.96 -9.56 38.34
C VAL A 177 -11.99 -11.00 37.85
N HIS A 178 -12.18 -11.86 38.84
CA HIS A 178 -12.55 -13.26 38.77
C HIS A 178 -13.78 -13.49 37.87
N ASN A 179 -13.89 -14.73 37.40
CA ASN A 179 -15.14 -15.42 37.02
C ASN A 179 -15.81 -14.96 35.70
N GLN A 180 -16.33 -15.82 34.83
CA GLN A 180 -16.72 -17.23 34.96
C GLN A 180 -16.90 -17.82 33.54
N ALA A 181 -16.57 -19.10 33.36
CA ALA A 181 -16.82 -19.85 32.12
C ALA A 181 -18.32 -20.20 32.00
N PRO A 182 -18.97 -20.00 30.83
CA PRO A 182 -20.27 -20.58 30.57
C PRO A 182 -20.11 -22.02 30.03
N THR A 183 -20.53 -22.97 30.87
CA THR A 183 -20.83 -24.36 30.52
C THR A 183 -21.96 -24.39 29.48
N VAL A 184 -21.70 -24.97 28.31
CA VAL A 184 -22.73 -25.24 27.29
C VAL A 184 -23.03 -26.75 27.28
N PRO A 185 -24.30 -27.17 27.40
CA PRO A 185 -24.67 -28.59 27.42
C PRO A 185 -24.60 -29.24 26.03
N PRO A 186 -24.30 -30.55 25.93
CA PRO A 186 -24.32 -31.28 24.66
C PRO A 186 -25.75 -31.66 24.27
N ALA A 187 -26.26 -31.05 23.20
CA ALA A 187 -27.47 -31.50 22.54
C ALA A 187 -27.16 -32.73 21.68
N GLN A 188 -27.77 -33.85 22.04
CA GLN A 188 -27.88 -35.05 21.22
C GLN A 188 -28.95 -34.82 20.16
N THR A 189 -28.65 -35.06 18.88
CA THR A 189 -29.71 -35.27 17.88
C THR A 189 -29.25 -36.24 16.79
N ALA A 190 -29.96 -37.37 16.78
CA ALA A 190 -30.17 -38.40 15.78
C ALA A 190 -29.36 -38.39 14.46
N ILE A 191 -28.71 -39.53 14.24
CA ILE A 191 -28.23 -40.03 12.95
C ILE A 191 -29.46 -40.51 12.16
N VAL A 192 -29.71 -39.93 10.98
CA VAL A 192 -30.60 -40.47 9.96
C VAL A 192 -29.76 -41.18 8.88
N PRO A 193 -30.02 -42.45 8.55
CA PRO A 193 -29.41 -43.11 7.40
C PRO A 193 -30.28 -42.86 6.17
N ILE A 194 -29.76 -42.13 5.18
CA ILE A 194 -30.40 -42.03 3.86
C ILE A 194 -29.39 -42.41 2.78
N ASP A 195 -29.59 -43.65 2.37
CA ASP A 195 -29.70 -44.16 1.00
C ASP A 195 -28.56 -43.98 0.00
N THR A 196 -28.08 -45.14 -0.44
CA THR A 196 -27.02 -45.35 -1.42
C THR A 196 -27.65 -45.35 -2.81
N GLY A 197 -27.76 -44.15 -3.40
CA GLY A 197 -28.23 -43.96 -4.77
C GLY A 197 -27.07 -43.94 -5.78
N ALA A 198 -27.06 -44.95 -6.65
CA ALA A 198 -26.23 -45.22 -7.83
C ALA A 198 -25.48 -44.04 -8.49
N ILE A 199 -24.18 -44.26 -8.71
CA ILE A 199 -23.30 -43.47 -9.58
C ILE A 199 -23.51 -43.94 -11.04
N PRO A 200 -23.96 -43.09 -11.98
CA PRO A 200 -23.89 -43.41 -13.41
C PRO A 200 -22.45 -43.22 -13.96
N PRO A 201 -22.05 -44.00 -14.97
CA PRO A 201 -20.70 -43.93 -15.54
C PRO A 201 -20.47 -42.62 -16.31
N PRO A 202 -19.22 -42.11 -16.37
CA PRO A 202 -18.91 -40.89 -17.10
C PRO A 202 -18.93 -41.12 -18.62
N ALA A 203 -19.72 -40.30 -19.32
CA ALA A 203 -19.72 -40.20 -20.77
C ALA A 203 -18.39 -39.62 -21.29
N GLN A 204 -17.83 -40.28 -22.30
CA GLN A 204 -16.61 -39.89 -23.01
C GLN A 204 -16.81 -38.55 -23.73
N GLN A 205 -15.92 -37.59 -23.48
CA GLN A 205 -15.82 -36.36 -24.28
C GLN A 205 -14.88 -36.60 -25.47
N PRO A 206 -15.19 -36.08 -26.67
CA PRO A 206 -14.30 -36.16 -27.83
C PRO A 206 -13.08 -35.22 -27.69
N PRO A 207 -11.97 -35.52 -28.39
CA PRO A 207 -10.71 -34.79 -28.25
C PRO A 207 -10.79 -33.36 -28.80
N VAL A 208 -10.43 -32.38 -27.98
CA VAL A 208 -10.26 -30.98 -28.37
C VAL A 208 -8.95 -30.83 -29.16
N GLN A 209 -9.07 -30.49 -30.44
CA GLN A 209 -7.94 -30.09 -31.30
C GLN A 209 -7.29 -28.81 -30.76
N GLN A 210 -6.00 -28.88 -30.47
CA GLN A 210 -5.18 -27.73 -30.09
C GLN A 210 -4.84 -26.89 -31.33
N ALA A 211 -5.25 -25.62 -31.32
CA ALA A 211 -4.82 -24.63 -32.30
C ALA A 211 -3.40 -24.08 -31.95
N PRO A 212 -2.56 -23.72 -32.94
CA PRO A 212 -1.20 -23.26 -32.70
C PRO A 212 -1.13 -21.85 -32.08
N PRO A 213 -0.09 -21.55 -31.28
CA PRO A 213 0.07 -20.26 -30.61
C PRO A 213 0.47 -19.14 -31.58
N ALA A 214 -0.25 -18.02 -31.50
CA ALA A 214 0.03 -16.80 -32.25
C ALA A 214 1.32 -16.09 -31.75
N PRO A 215 2.04 -15.36 -32.61
CA PRO A 215 3.31 -14.72 -32.28
C PRO A 215 3.17 -13.50 -31.36
N ASN A 216 3.95 -13.51 -30.27
CA ASN A 216 4.08 -12.44 -29.28
C ASN A 216 4.55 -11.10 -29.90
N LYS A 217 3.70 -10.07 -29.84
CA LYS A 217 4.09 -8.68 -30.11
C LYS A 217 4.87 -8.10 -28.93
N ARG A 218 6.18 -7.98 -29.13
CA ARG A 218 7.14 -7.26 -28.28
C ARG A 218 6.80 -5.77 -28.20
N GLY A 219 6.94 -5.18 -27.01
CA GLY A 219 7.45 -3.82 -26.86
C GLY A 219 6.52 -2.82 -26.17
N ARG A 220 6.51 -2.80 -24.83
CA ARG A 220 6.14 -1.58 -24.09
C ARG A 220 7.21 -1.25 -23.05
N LYS A 221 8.02 -0.24 -23.38
CA LYS A 221 8.97 0.43 -22.48
C LYS A 221 8.23 0.92 -21.23
N ARG A 222 8.60 0.41 -20.05
CA ARG A 222 8.34 1.11 -18.78
C ARG A 222 9.62 1.81 -18.35
N LYS A 223 9.54 3.13 -18.23
CA LYS A 223 10.51 3.98 -17.52
C LYS A 223 10.42 3.60 -16.04
N ALA A 224 11.49 3.05 -15.47
CA ALA A 224 11.65 2.94 -14.02
C ALA A 224 12.11 4.30 -13.50
N LEU A 225 11.30 4.91 -12.64
CA LEU A 225 11.69 6.04 -11.80
C LEU A 225 12.29 5.43 -10.54
N ALA A 226 13.56 5.76 -10.28
CA ALA A 226 14.23 5.45 -9.03
C ALA A 226 13.58 6.30 -7.92
N ASP A 227 13.25 5.69 -6.78
CA ASP A 227 13.88 6.07 -5.51
C ASP A 227 13.54 5.11 -4.34
N THR A 228 14.59 4.85 -3.56
CA THR A 228 14.69 4.53 -2.13
C THR A 228 14.25 3.18 -1.52
N ASN A 229 15.27 2.48 -1.00
CA ASN A 229 15.32 1.57 0.16
C ASN A 229 14.60 0.21 0.09
N GLN A 230 15.23 -0.72 -0.63
CA GLN A 230 15.58 -2.04 -0.11
C GLN A 230 16.67 -2.64 -1.00
N ALA A 231 17.89 -2.74 -0.47
CA ALA A 231 18.95 -3.50 -1.11
C ALA A 231 18.61 -5.00 -1.03
N PHE A 232 17.79 -5.47 -1.96
CA PHE A 232 17.64 -6.90 -2.24
C PHE A 232 18.95 -7.37 -2.88
N VAL A 233 19.84 -7.91 -2.06
CA VAL A 233 20.96 -8.73 -2.50
C VAL A 233 20.38 -9.99 -3.14
N ASN A 234 20.23 -9.98 -4.47
CA ASN A 234 20.20 -11.21 -5.27
C ASN A 234 21.62 -11.81 -5.24
N SER A 235 22.01 -12.36 -4.09
CA SER A 235 23.24 -13.16 -3.95
C SER A 235 22.85 -14.62 -4.12
N THR A 236 23.02 -15.15 -5.33
CA THR A 236 22.90 -16.59 -5.59
C THR A 236 24.09 -17.26 -4.91
N ALA A 237 23.89 -17.82 -3.71
CA ALA A 237 24.89 -18.65 -3.06
C ALA A 237 24.92 -20.02 -3.77
N VAL A 238 26.01 -20.31 -4.46
CA VAL A 238 26.26 -21.63 -5.05
C VAL A 238 27.14 -22.41 -4.09
N THR A 239 26.59 -23.47 -3.48
CA THR A 239 27.35 -24.37 -2.61
C THR A 239 28.18 -25.31 -3.47
N GLY A 240 29.50 -25.13 -3.48
CA GLY A 240 30.41 -26.11 -4.09
C GLY A 240 30.42 -27.41 -3.27
N THR A 241 30.78 -28.53 -3.90
CA THR A 241 30.84 -29.89 -3.30
C THR A 241 31.75 -30.02 -2.07
N ASN A 242 32.49 -28.96 -1.72
CA ASN A 242 33.47 -28.94 -0.64
C ASN A 242 33.01 -28.10 0.56
N GLY A 243 31.72 -27.75 0.65
CA GLY A 243 31.14 -26.99 1.79
C GLY A 243 31.59 -25.52 1.89
N LYS A 244 32.45 -25.03 0.99
CA LYS A 244 32.83 -23.61 0.93
C LYS A 244 31.77 -22.82 0.15
N ILE A 245 31.11 -21.89 0.85
CA ILE A 245 30.18 -20.91 0.25
C ILE A 245 31.03 -19.82 -0.41
N ALA A 246 31.10 -19.83 -1.74
CA ALA A 246 31.72 -18.76 -2.51
C ALA A 246 30.65 -17.75 -2.95
N MET A 247 30.73 -16.51 -2.46
CA MET A 247 29.88 -15.42 -2.93
C MET A 247 30.29 -15.00 -4.35
N GLN A 248 29.53 -15.41 -5.36
CA GLN A 248 29.68 -14.86 -6.71
C GLN A 248 29.02 -13.48 -6.77
N THR A 249 29.83 -12.43 -6.65
CA THR A 249 29.39 -11.08 -6.97
C THR A 249 29.28 -10.95 -8.49
N THR A 250 28.06 -10.89 -9.02
CA THR A 250 27.87 -10.57 -10.43
C THR A 250 28.29 -9.11 -10.64
N LYS A 251 29.49 -8.89 -11.22
CA LYS A 251 29.95 -7.56 -11.65
C LYS A 251 28.94 -7.01 -12.66
N ARG A 252 28.06 -6.11 -12.20
CA ARG A 252 27.08 -5.42 -13.04
C ARG A 252 27.84 -4.68 -14.14
N ARG A 253 27.58 -5.02 -15.41
CA ARG A 253 28.21 -4.35 -16.56
C ARG A 253 27.98 -2.85 -16.44
N LYS A 254 29.07 -2.09 -16.35
CA LYS A 254 29.04 -0.63 -16.28
C LYS A 254 28.31 -0.11 -17.51
N ARG A 255 27.29 0.73 -17.29
CA ARG A 255 26.46 1.27 -18.36
C ARG A 255 27.36 2.16 -19.23
N TRP A 256 27.32 2.01 -20.54
CA TRP A 256 28.27 2.67 -21.45
C TRP A 256 28.17 4.22 -21.42
N ASP A 257 27.08 4.74 -20.88
CA ASP A 257 26.79 6.17 -20.70
C ASP A 257 27.22 6.69 -19.31
N SER A 258 27.76 5.84 -18.41
CA SER A 258 28.12 6.28 -17.07
C SER A 258 29.39 7.15 -17.10
N GLY A 259 29.22 8.44 -16.82
CA GLY A 259 30.31 9.43 -16.76
C GLY A 259 30.34 10.43 -17.90
N LEU A 260 29.45 10.31 -18.90
CA LEU A 260 29.31 11.29 -19.97
C LEU A 260 28.27 12.35 -19.60
N SER A 261 28.53 13.60 -19.98
CA SER A 261 27.49 14.63 -19.95
C SER A 261 26.34 14.26 -20.89
N LYS A 262 25.16 14.83 -20.65
CA LYS A 262 23.96 14.52 -21.46
C LYS A 262 24.17 14.82 -22.95
N GLU A 263 24.98 15.82 -23.26
CA GLU A 263 25.33 16.23 -24.63
C GLU A 263 26.30 15.25 -25.29
N GLU A 264 27.36 14.82 -24.57
CA GLU A 264 28.30 13.84 -25.08
C GLU A 264 27.65 12.47 -25.30
N ALA A 265 26.79 12.03 -24.37
CA ALA A 265 26.04 10.79 -24.52
C ALA A 265 25.12 10.82 -25.76
N GLN A 266 24.58 11.99 -26.09
CA GLN A 266 23.75 12.18 -27.28
C GLN A 266 24.60 12.18 -28.57
N ARG A 267 25.78 12.82 -28.54
CA ARG A 267 26.73 12.85 -29.67
C ARG A 267 27.21 11.45 -30.04
N VAL A 268 27.70 10.68 -29.05
CA VAL A 268 28.15 9.29 -29.23
C VAL A 268 27.01 8.39 -29.75
N ARG A 269 25.78 8.67 -29.33
CA ARG A 269 24.61 7.93 -29.81
C ARG A 269 24.28 8.23 -31.26
N ASN A 270 24.43 9.47 -31.72
CA ASN A 270 24.20 9.85 -33.11
C ASN A 270 25.28 9.29 -34.02
N GLU A 271 26.55 9.38 -33.62
CA GLU A 271 27.69 8.83 -34.35
C GLU A 271 27.57 7.31 -34.54
N ARG A 272 27.14 6.57 -33.50
CA ARG A 272 26.86 5.13 -33.63
C ARG A 272 25.71 4.79 -34.58
N LYS A 273 24.73 5.68 -34.74
CA LYS A 273 23.63 5.46 -35.68
C LYS A 273 24.10 5.68 -37.12
N GLU A 274 24.88 6.73 -37.33
CA GLU A 274 25.44 7.07 -38.63
C GLU A 274 26.40 5.97 -39.11
N ASN A 275 27.31 5.51 -38.25
CA ASN A 275 28.26 4.45 -38.59
C ASN A 275 27.57 3.08 -38.84
N LYS A 276 26.40 2.86 -38.24
CA LYS A 276 25.58 1.67 -38.51
C LYS A 276 24.83 1.77 -39.84
N GLN A 277 24.55 2.99 -40.30
CA GLN A 277 23.83 3.24 -41.54
C GLN A 277 24.78 3.19 -42.74
N THR A 278 26.04 3.62 -42.58
CA THR A 278 27.11 3.47 -43.58
C THR A 278 27.51 2.01 -43.75
N ALA A 279 27.63 1.25 -42.65
CA ALA A 279 27.93 -0.18 -42.69
C ALA A 279 26.82 -1.07 -43.29
N ALA A 280 25.60 -0.55 -43.43
CA ALA A 280 24.48 -1.27 -44.06
C ALA A 280 24.32 -0.95 -45.56
N ARG A 281 25.17 -0.05 -46.10
CA ARG A 281 25.08 0.45 -47.48
C ARG A 281 26.25 0.02 -48.38
N GLY A 282 27.25 -0.66 -47.82
CA GLY A 282 28.30 -1.38 -48.55
C GLY A 282 28.08 -2.88 -48.43
#